data_AF-A0AAU5YGZ9-F1
#
_entry.id   AF-A0AAU5YGZ9-F1
#
_cell.length_a   1.000
_cell.length_b   1.000
_cell.length_c   1.000
_cell.angle_alpha   90.00
_cell.angle_beta   90.00
_cell.angle_gamma   90.00
#
_symmetry.space_group_name_H-M   'P 1'
#
loop_
_entity.id
_entity.type
_entity.pdbx_description
1 polymer ?
#
loop_
_entity_poly.entity_id
_entity_poly.type
_entity_poly.pdbx_seq_one_letter_code
_entity_poly.pdbx_strand_id
1 'polypeptide(L)'
;MKNPQTKADSRQILEALSHGIAGDDDTAWKLLRPIVRRSDIAMYATFCALAESAAFDALQNQQPGEHFGIEVENIHTGEEGSVDAFPPGIRFAAQFVTARANRDEDTAAALYRALYTAESDDLGVGLRAIYEMAVVSLRAYCERKRQERTP
;
A
#
# COMPACT_ATOMS: atom_id res chain seq x y z
N MET A 1 -15.59 12.32 -14.72
CA MET A 1 -16.69 12.09 -13.75
C MET A 1 -16.47 10.75 -13.06
N LYS A 2 -16.26 10.68 -11.73
CA LYS A 2 -16.13 9.40 -11.01
C LYS A 2 -17.51 8.75 -10.87
N ASN A 3 -17.66 7.50 -11.32
CA ASN A 3 -18.87 6.69 -11.16
C ASN A 3 -19.26 6.63 -9.66
N PRO A 4 -20.56 6.72 -9.28
CA PRO A 4 -21.04 6.52 -7.91
C PRO A 4 -20.41 5.31 -7.19
N GLN A 5 -20.18 4.22 -7.91
CA GLN A 5 -19.57 3.01 -7.36
C GLN A 5 -18.11 3.24 -6.93
N THR A 6 -17.30 3.92 -7.75
CA THR A 6 -15.89 4.22 -7.44
C THR A 6 -15.78 5.08 -6.18
N LYS A 7 -16.73 6.00 -5.97
CA LYS A 7 -16.76 6.81 -4.73
C LYS A 7 -17.10 5.98 -3.51
N ALA A 8 -18.00 5.01 -3.64
CA ALA A 8 -18.33 4.08 -2.55
C ALA A 8 -17.12 3.20 -2.18
N ASP A 9 -16.44 2.64 -3.19
CA ASP A 9 -15.27 1.80 -2.96
C ASP A 9 -14.12 2.57 -2.29
N SER A 10 -13.83 3.81 -2.73
CA SER A 10 -12.80 4.64 -2.08
C SER A 10 -13.11 4.90 -0.60
N ARG A 11 -14.38 5.14 -0.25
CA ARG A 11 -14.78 5.32 1.15
C ARG A 11 -14.58 4.05 1.96
N GLN A 12 -14.96 2.91 1.40
CA GLN A 12 -14.84 1.61 2.05
C GLN A 12 -13.37 1.19 2.25
N ILE A 13 -12.48 1.53 1.32
CA ILE A 13 -11.03 1.34 1.49
C ILE A 13 -10.49 2.23 2.63
N LEU A 14 -10.89 3.51 2.69
CA LEU A 14 -10.48 4.41 3.77
C LEU A 14 -11.02 3.97 5.14
N GLU A 15 -12.24 3.45 5.17
CA GLU A 15 -12.84 2.86 6.38
C GLU A 15 -12.06 1.62 6.82
N ALA A 16 -11.69 0.73 5.89
CA ALA A 16 -10.84 -0.42 6.20
C ALA A 16 -9.47 -0.02 6.76
N LEU A 17 -8.84 1.02 6.20
CA LEU A 17 -7.59 1.56 6.73
C LEU A 17 -7.78 2.13 8.15
N SER A 18 -8.90 2.78 8.42
CA SER A 18 -9.22 3.32 9.75
C SER A 18 -9.34 2.21 10.80
N HIS A 19 -9.98 1.09 10.45
CA HIS A 19 -10.03 -0.10 11.30
C HIS A 19 -8.63 -0.71 11.52
N GLY A 20 -7.81 -0.82 10.47
CA GLY A 20 -6.42 -1.29 10.57
C GLY A 20 -5.57 -0.43 11.50
N ILE A 21 -5.68 0.90 11.39
CA ILE A 21 -4.99 1.84 12.29
C ILE A 21 -5.38 1.58 13.74
N ALA A 22 -6.65 1.27 14.02
CA ALA A 22 -7.16 0.90 15.34
C ALA A 22 -6.81 -0.54 15.79
N GLY A 23 -6.17 -1.35 14.94
CA GLY A 23 -5.80 -2.73 15.24
C GLY A 23 -6.91 -3.76 14.99
N ASP A 24 -8.00 -3.37 14.32
CA ASP A 24 -9.13 -4.24 13.96
C ASP A 24 -9.00 -4.74 12.51
N ASP A 25 -8.00 -5.59 12.28
CA ASP A 25 -7.70 -6.16 10.97
C ASP A 25 -8.89 -6.99 10.43
N ASP A 26 -9.61 -7.70 11.30
CA ASP A 26 -10.73 -8.56 10.90
C ASP A 26 -11.84 -7.75 10.22
N THR A 27 -12.20 -6.60 10.78
CA THR A 27 -13.19 -5.70 10.16
C THR A 27 -12.65 -5.08 8.89
N ALA A 28 -11.37 -4.67 8.88
CA ALA A 28 -10.74 -4.15 7.68
C ALA A 28 -10.79 -5.15 6.51
N TRP A 29 -10.49 -6.43 6.75
CA TRP A 29 -10.56 -7.47 5.72
C TRP A 29 -11.98 -7.77 5.26
N LYS A 30 -12.98 -7.72 6.16
CA LYS A 30 -14.39 -7.84 5.77
C LYS A 30 -14.81 -6.72 4.80
N LEU A 31 -14.28 -5.52 4.97
CA LEU A 31 -14.53 -4.38 4.09
C LEU A 31 -13.79 -4.49 2.76
N LEU A 32 -12.53 -4.91 2.73
CA LEU A 32 -11.74 -4.99 1.49
C LEU A 32 -12.14 -6.17 0.59
N ARG A 33 -12.44 -7.34 1.18
CA ARG A 33 -12.73 -8.59 0.46
C ARG A 33 -13.78 -8.48 -0.65
N PRO A 34 -14.95 -7.84 -0.47
CA PRO A 34 -15.94 -7.72 -1.54
C PRO A 34 -15.48 -6.84 -2.70
N ILE A 35 -14.60 -5.86 -2.46
CA ILE A 35 -14.08 -4.97 -3.51
C ILE A 35 -13.09 -5.73 -4.39
N VAL A 36 -12.10 -6.36 -3.78
CA VAL A 36 -11.01 -7.05 -4.52
C VAL A 36 -11.49 -8.30 -5.24
N ARG A 37 -12.59 -8.94 -4.79
CA ARG A 37 -13.18 -10.10 -5.48
C ARG A 37 -14.08 -9.74 -6.65
N ARG A 38 -14.43 -8.47 -6.82
CA ARG A 38 -15.44 -8.05 -7.80
C ARG A 38 -14.93 -8.13 -9.23
N SER A 39 -13.71 -7.69 -9.47
CA SER A 39 -13.05 -7.74 -10.78
C SER A 39 -11.56 -7.43 -10.64
N ASP A 40 -10.79 -7.81 -11.66
CA ASP A 40 -9.38 -7.43 -11.81
C ASP A 40 -9.19 -5.90 -11.71
N ILE A 41 -10.01 -5.12 -12.42
CA ILE A 41 -9.96 -3.65 -12.36
C ILE A 41 -10.18 -3.12 -10.94
N ALA A 42 -11.13 -3.71 -10.19
CA ALA A 42 -11.41 -3.29 -8.81
C ALA A 42 -10.26 -3.69 -7.88
N MET A 43 -9.64 -4.85 -8.10
CA MET A 43 -8.45 -5.28 -7.37
C MET A 43 -7.29 -4.33 -7.63
N TYR A 44 -6.92 -4.09 -8.88
CA TYR A 44 -5.87 -3.14 -9.25
C TYR A 44 -6.08 -1.74 -8.66
N ALA A 45 -7.31 -1.22 -8.74
CA ALA A 45 -7.66 0.06 -8.14
C ALA A 45 -7.47 0.08 -6.61
N THR A 46 -7.71 -1.06 -5.94
CA THR A 46 -7.46 -1.22 -4.51
C THR A 46 -5.96 -1.21 -4.21
N PHE A 47 -5.15 -1.94 -4.98
CA PHE A 47 -3.68 -1.90 -4.88
C PHE A 47 -3.15 -0.46 -5.00
N CYS A 48 -3.61 0.29 -6.01
CA CYS A 48 -3.24 1.69 -6.19
C CYS A 48 -3.65 2.55 -4.99
N ALA A 49 -4.87 2.43 -4.49
CA ALA A 49 -5.35 3.22 -3.36
C ALA A 49 -4.56 2.95 -2.06
N LEU A 50 -4.23 1.68 -1.80
CA LEU A 50 -3.40 1.30 -0.66
C LEU A 50 -1.96 1.80 -0.82
N ALA A 51 -1.38 1.72 -2.02
CA ALA A 51 -0.03 2.23 -2.29
C ALA A 51 0.08 3.76 -2.09
N GLU A 52 -0.91 4.53 -2.57
CA GLU A 52 -0.97 5.97 -2.30
C GLU A 52 -1.07 6.27 -0.81
N SER A 53 -1.79 5.43 -0.06
CA SER A 53 -1.93 5.57 1.39
C SER A 53 -0.63 5.22 2.13
N ALA A 54 0.11 4.21 1.67
CA ALA A 54 1.41 3.81 2.21
C ALA A 54 2.49 4.89 2.02
N ALA A 55 2.49 5.55 0.87
CA ALA A 55 3.44 6.62 0.55
C ALA A 55 2.96 8.01 0.98
N PHE A 56 1.73 8.15 1.50
CA PHE A 56 1.06 9.44 1.71
C PHE A 56 1.95 10.46 2.43
N ASP A 57 2.49 10.06 3.58
CA ASP A 57 3.28 10.95 4.41
C ASP A 57 4.62 11.33 3.77
N ALA A 58 5.33 10.37 3.19
CA ALA A 58 6.59 10.64 2.51
C ALA A 58 6.40 11.60 1.33
N LEU A 59 5.32 11.42 0.55
CA LEU A 59 4.99 12.30 -0.57
C LEU A 59 4.61 13.73 -0.13
N GLN A 60 4.08 13.92 1.08
CA GLN A 60 3.79 15.27 1.61
C GLN A 60 5.06 16.03 2.00
N ASN A 61 6.14 15.32 2.32
CA ASN A 61 7.39 15.92 2.81
C ASN A 61 8.49 15.97 1.73
N GLN A 62 8.27 15.32 0.59
CA GLN A 62 9.21 15.24 -0.53
C GLN A 62 9.52 16.62 -1.13
N GLN A 63 10.80 16.94 -1.29
CA GLN A 63 11.27 18.16 -1.94
C GLN A 63 11.37 18.00 -3.46
N PRO A 64 11.35 19.10 -4.24
CA PRO A 64 11.58 19.04 -5.68
C PRO A 64 12.90 18.35 -6.02
N GLY A 65 12.84 17.29 -6.84
CA GLY A 65 14.01 16.51 -7.28
C GLY A 65 14.34 15.30 -6.40
N GLU A 66 13.64 15.11 -5.28
CA GLU A 66 13.76 13.88 -4.48
C GLU A 66 12.92 12.75 -5.08
N HIS A 67 13.29 11.51 -4.79
CA HIS A 67 12.53 10.31 -5.16
C HIS A 67 12.13 9.55 -3.91
N PHE A 68 10.96 8.90 -3.97
CA PHE A 68 10.55 7.99 -2.92
C PHE A 68 11.29 6.66 -3.07
N GLY A 69 11.82 6.15 -1.96
CA GLY A 69 12.45 4.83 -1.87
C GLY A 69 12.08 4.14 -0.57
N ILE A 70 12.14 2.80 -0.58
CA ILE A 70 12.01 1.97 0.62
C ILE A 70 13.39 1.39 0.88
N GLU A 71 14.00 1.80 1.98
CA GLU A 71 15.26 1.22 2.44
C GLU A 71 15.03 -0.20 2.94
N VAL A 72 15.90 -1.13 2.51
CA VAL A 72 15.87 -2.52 2.94
C VAL A 72 17.13 -2.79 3.73
N GLU A 73 16.96 -3.24 4.97
CA GLU A 73 18.05 -3.55 5.88
C GLU A 73 17.85 -4.97 6.44
N ASN A 74 18.95 -5.68 6.64
CA ASN A 74 18.93 -6.94 7.39
C ASN A 74 18.87 -6.65 8.90
N ILE A 75 17.73 -6.93 9.52
CA ILE A 75 17.50 -6.67 10.96
C ILE A 75 18.48 -7.38 11.92
N HIS A 76 19.18 -8.42 11.46
CA HIS A 76 20.15 -9.16 12.28
C HIS A 76 21.57 -8.63 12.16
N THR A 77 21.95 -8.07 11.00
CA THR A 77 23.32 -7.62 10.72
C THR A 77 23.45 -6.11 10.61
N GLY A 78 22.34 -5.40 10.36
CA GLY A 78 22.31 -3.97 10.07
C GLY A 78 22.85 -3.60 8.69
N GLU A 79 23.13 -4.59 7.84
CA GLU A 79 23.68 -4.36 6.51
C GLU A 79 22.57 -4.02 5.50
N GLU A 80 22.93 -3.25 4.48
CA GLU A 80 22.06 -2.97 3.35
C GLU A 80 21.59 -4.27 2.69
N GLY A 81 20.28 -4.40 2.56
CA GLY A 81 19.63 -5.54 1.92
C GLY A 81 19.14 -5.20 0.51
N SER A 82 18.48 -6.16 -0.12
CA SER A 82 17.83 -5.97 -1.41
C SER A 82 16.42 -6.52 -1.39
N VAL A 83 15.50 -5.81 -2.05
CA VAL A 83 14.13 -6.28 -2.30
C VAL A 83 14.10 -7.62 -3.05
N ASP A 84 15.16 -7.95 -3.79
CA ASP A 84 15.28 -9.22 -4.52
C ASP A 84 15.49 -10.44 -3.60
N ALA A 85 15.79 -10.21 -2.32
CA ALA A 85 15.82 -11.27 -1.32
C ALA A 85 14.42 -11.59 -0.75
N PHE A 86 13.41 -10.75 -1.02
CA PHE A 86 12.06 -10.95 -0.49
C PHE A 86 11.27 -12.02 -1.26
N PRO A 87 10.34 -12.71 -0.59
CA PRO A 87 9.31 -13.53 -1.25
C PRO A 87 8.53 -12.72 -2.29
N PRO A 88 8.00 -13.34 -3.35
CA PRO A 88 7.45 -12.62 -4.50
C PRO A 88 6.37 -11.59 -4.15
N GLY A 89 5.38 -11.95 -3.33
CA GLY A 89 4.33 -11.01 -2.90
C GLY A 89 4.87 -9.78 -2.13
N ILE A 90 5.87 -9.97 -1.27
CA ILE A 90 6.49 -8.87 -0.50
C ILE A 90 7.38 -8.01 -1.39
N ARG A 91 8.17 -8.64 -2.27
CA ARG A 91 8.97 -7.95 -3.28
C ARG A 91 8.10 -7.05 -4.17
N PHE A 92 7.01 -7.62 -4.67
CA PHE A 92 6.02 -6.87 -5.44
C PHE A 92 5.50 -5.68 -4.64
N ALA A 93 5.11 -5.85 -3.38
CA ALA A 93 4.56 -4.77 -2.57
C ALA A 93 5.52 -3.58 -2.48
N ALA A 94 6.79 -3.84 -2.17
CA ALA A 94 7.83 -2.80 -2.08
C ALA A 94 8.04 -2.08 -3.43
N GLN A 95 8.18 -2.84 -4.52
CA GLN A 95 8.41 -2.29 -5.86
C GLN A 95 7.18 -1.51 -6.36
N PHE A 96 5.98 -2.03 -6.16
CA PHE A 96 4.73 -1.44 -6.61
C PHE A 96 4.45 -0.12 -5.89
N VAL A 97 4.60 -0.08 -4.56
CA VAL A 97 4.46 1.16 -3.78
C VAL A 97 5.46 2.21 -4.25
N THR A 98 6.71 1.81 -4.47
CA THR A 98 7.77 2.71 -4.97
C THR A 98 7.44 3.28 -6.35
N ALA A 99 7.00 2.44 -7.30
CA ALA A 99 6.60 2.89 -8.62
C ALA A 99 5.40 3.86 -8.55
N ARG A 100 4.36 3.53 -7.78
CA ARG A 100 3.18 4.38 -7.59
C ARG A 100 3.53 5.73 -6.94
N ALA A 101 4.37 5.72 -5.91
CA ALA A 101 4.82 6.93 -5.23
C ALA A 101 5.57 7.87 -6.19
N ASN A 102 6.42 7.31 -7.05
CA ASN A 102 7.17 8.06 -8.07
C ASN A 102 6.37 8.36 -9.35
N ARG A 103 5.05 8.10 -9.37
CA ARG A 103 4.16 8.32 -10.54
C ARG A 103 4.55 7.52 -11.78
N ASP A 104 5.29 6.43 -11.62
CA ASP A 104 5.61 5.49 -12.68
C ASP A 104 4.45 4.50 -12.86
N GLU A 105 3.43 4.95 -13.59
CA GLU A 105 2.21 4.17 -13.82
C GLU A 105 2.44 2.94 -14.69
N ASP A 106 3.38 3.03 -15.63
CA ASP A 106 3.71 1.95 -16.56
C ASP A 106 4.39 0.80 -15.81
N THR A 107 5.39 1.09 -14.97
CA THR A 107 6.05 0.09 -14.11
C THR A 107 5.06 -0.49 -13.11
N ALA A 108 4.24 0.33 -12.45
CA ALA A 108 3.23 -0.18 -11.52
C ALA A 108 2.25 -1.14 -12.19
N ALA A 109 1.74 -0.79 -13.38
CA ALA A 109 0.83 -1.65 -14.14
C ALA A 109 1.52 -2.96 -14.59
N ALA A 110 2.78 -2.89 -15.02
CA ALA A 110 3.55 -4.07 -15.42
C ALA A 110 3.79 -5.03 -14.23
N LEU A 111 4.18 -4.49 -13.07
CA LEU A 111 4.38 -5.27 -11.83
C LEU A 111 3.08 -5.97 -11.41
N TYR A 112 1.95 -5.26 -11.43
CA TYR A 112 0.67 -5.85 -11.06
C TYR A 112 0.27 -6.97 -12.02
N ARG A 113 0.40 -6.75 -13.33
CA ARG A 113 0.07 -7.79 -14.32
C ARG A 113 0.96 -9.02 -14.15
N ALA A 114 2.26 -8.83 -13.92
CA ALA A 114 3.19 -9.92 -13.69
C ALA A 114 2.75 -10.77 -12.49
N LEU A 115 2.44 -10.13 -11.35
CA LEU A 115 1.97 -10.84 -10.15
C LEU A 115 0.60 -11.50 -10.36
N TYR A 116 -0.33 -10.80 -11.01
CA TYR A 116 -1.68 -11.32 -11.28
C TYR A 116 -1.67 -12.57 -12.16
N THR A 117 -0.70 -12.68 -13.09
CA THR A 117 -0.52 -13.87 -13.93
C THR A 117 0.31 -14.97 -13.28
N ALA A 118 0.97 -14.69 -12.15
CA ALA A 118 1.76 -15.65 -11.39
C ALA A 118 0.87 -16.47 -10.44
N GLU A 119 1.48 -17.10 -9.43
CA GLU A 119 0.74 -17.90 -8.44
C GLU A 119 -0.25 -17.05 -7.63
N SER A 120 -1.46 -17.55 -7.44
CA SER A 120 -2.56 -16.79 -6.80
C SER A 120 -2.28 -16.40 -5.36
N ASP A 121 -1.46 -17.17 -4.66
CA ASP A 121 -1.17 -16.95 -3.24
C ASP A 121 -0.29 -15.71 -3.05
N ASP A 122 0.63 -15.43 -3.98
CA ASP A 122 1.49 -14.25 -3.93
C ASP A 122 0.71 -12.94 -4.10
N LEU A 123 -0.39 -12.97 -4.85
CA LEU A 123 -1.28 -11.81 -5.00
C LEU A 123 -1.97 -11.44 -3.68
N GLY A 124 -2.38 -12.45 -2.91
CA GLY A 124 -2.93 -12.28 -1.56
C GLY A 124 -1.88 -11.72 -0.60
N VAL A 125 -0.66 -12.26 -0.65
CA VAL A 125 0.49 -11.78 0.16
C VAL A 125 0.83 -10.34 -0.19
N GLY A 126 0.89 -9.99 -1.49
CA GLY A 126 1.16 -8.63 -1.94
C GLY A 126 0.09 -7.63 -1.49
N LEU A 127 -1.20 -8.01 -1.59
CA LEU A 127 -2.30 -7.18 -1.11
C LEU A 127 -2.19 -6.92 0.40
N ARG A 128 -1.92 -7.98 1.17
CA ARG A 128 -1.73 -7.92 2.63
C ARG A 128 -0.56 -7.01 3.00
N ALA A 129 0.58 -7.16 2.32
CA ALA A 129 1.77 -6.37 2.59
C ALA A 129 1.55 -4.87 2.32
N ILE A 130 0.95 -4.50 1.18
CA ILE A 130 0.68 -3.07 0.90
C ILE A 130 -0.35 -2.51 1.89
N TYR A 131 -1.36 -3.29 2.27
CA TYR A 131 -2.30 -2.89 3.32
C TYR A 131 -1.58 -2.61 4.65
N GLU A 132 -0.68 -3.49 5.08
CA GLU A 132 0.08 -3.32 6.32
C GLU A 132 1.00 -2.09 6.25
N MET A 133 1.68 -1.88 5.13
CA MET A 133 2.46 -0.66 4.90
C MET A 133 1.60 0.60 5.00
N ALA A 134 0.40 0.60 4.41
CA ALA A 134 -0.54 1.71 4.50
C ALA A 134 -0.99 1.97 5.95
N VAL A 135 -1.32 0.93 6.70
CA VAL A 135 -1.73 1.04 8.10
C VAL A 135 -0.60 1.59 8.97
N VAL A 136 0.62 1.06 8.83
CA VAL A 136 1.78 1.50 9.60
C VAL A 136 2.11 2.96 9.31
N SER A 137 2.21 3.34 8.03
CA SER A 137 2.48 4.73 7.63
C SER A 137 1.43 5.71 8.16
N LEU A 138 0.13 5.37 8.03
CA LEU A 138 -0.95 6.23 8.50
C LEU A 138 -1.02 6.30 10.03
N ARG A 139 -0.74 5.21 10.74
CA ARG A 139 -0.66 5.22 12.21
C ARG A 139 0.45 6.16 12.69
N ALA A 140 1.64 6.04 12.13
CA ALA A 140 2.77 6.92 12.44
C ALA A 140 2.43 8.40 12.16
N TYR A 141 1.78 8.68 11.03
CA TYR A 141 1.28 10.02 10.71
C TYR A 141 0.29 10.54 11.77
N CYS A 142 -0.72 9.75 12.14
CA CYS A 142 -1.70 10.13 13.15
C CYS A 142 -1.07 10.40 14.52
N GLU A 143 -0.09 9.60 14.92
CA GLU A 143 0.64 9.78 16.18
C GLU A 143 1.42 11.09 16.20
N ARG A 144 2.19 11.40 15.16
CA ARG A 144 2.89 12.70 15.06
C ARG A 144 1.91 13.87 15.07
N LYS A 145 0.80 13.79 14.34
CA LYS A 145 -0.23 14.85 14.34
C LYS A 145 -0.93 15.05 15.69
N ARG A 146 -1.01 14.02 16.54
CA ARG A 146 -1.48 14.17 17.92
C ARG A 146 -0.45 14.87 18.81
N GLN A 147 0.83 14.55 18.64
CA GLN A 147 1.93 15.20 19.37
C GLN A 147 2.02 16.68 19.02
N GLU A 148 1.92 17.06 17.74
CA GLU A 148 1.89 18.47 17.30
C GLU A 148 0.73 19.30 17.89
N ARG A 149 -0.36 18.64 18.31
CA ARG A 149 -1.57 19.29 18.84
C ARG A 149 -1.61 19.38 20.37
N THR A 150 -0.67 18.73 21.05
CA THR A 150 -0.59 18.76 22.52
C THR A 150 0.48 19.80 22.89
N PRO A 151 0.10 20.98 23.42
CA PRO A 151 1.03 22.05 23.75
C PRO A 151 1.95 21.72 24.93
#